data_AF-A0A3N5NRU8-F1
#
_entry.id   AF-A0A3N5NRU8-F1
#
_cell.length_a   1.000
_cell.length_b   1.000
_cell.length_c   1.000
_cell.angle_alpha   90.00
_cell.angle_beta   90.00
_cell.angle_gamma   90.00
#
_symmetry.space_group_name_H-M   'P 1'
#
loop_
_entity.id
_entity.type
_entity.pdbx_description
1 polymer ?
#
loop_
_entity_poly.entity_id
_entity_poly.type
_entity_poly.pdbx_seq_one_letter_code
_entity_poly.pdbx_strand_id
1 'polypeptide(L)'
;MCARTWPKPTHLSLDELRADPNLARLLPPEVAYRFHALPIAEQGGRITVVMADPEDDEALSAITSVLGGEPCVVQGDAKTIDASLARVWGRVPHDGIKLLVCTPGGPAARKLEAYAQSLGELLNAEVKDAGCTGGLETWARRHREPPCDLLLVGEADCALIGPWLATGAWQREVPFALLVAPKPRWPLARILLIVCGEEADAAAADWVLRLARPGASTVNVLAVVPPLAALHEQRHAALPGHARDRQGLPALLSADTSLGHELQEVAHRLEEQEIRSSLRMRQGPPEWQIRRELAGEEHDLVVMALQPGKDLQGGLGDLAAALLRWSDRPTLITRPVSL
;
A
#
# COMPACT_ATOMS: atom_id res chain seq x y z
N MET A 1 -4.93 39.75 -35.97
CA MET A 1 -5.81 39.55 -34.80
C MET A 1 -6.77 38.41 -35.12
N CYS A 2 -6.39 37.18 -34.80
CA CYS A 2 -7.30 36.03 -34.89
C CYS A 2 -7.75 35.70 -33.47
N ALA A 3 -9.03 35.94 -33.19
CA ALA A 3 -9.64 35.61 -31.91
C ALA A 3 -9.65 34.08 -31.75
N ARG A 4 -8.80 33.56 -30.86
CA ARG A 4 -8.93 32.20 -30.32
C ARG A 4 -10.04 32.24 -29.28
N THR A 5 -11.29 32.14 -29.71
CA THR A 5 -12.39 31.79 -28.79
C THR A 5 -12.27 30.29 -28.54
N TRP A 6 -11.62 29.91 -27.43
CA TRP A 6 -11.64 28.54 -26.97
C TRP A 6 -13.06 28.18 -26.49
N PRO A 7 -13.62 27.02 -26.89
CA PRO A 7 -14.83 26.53 -26.28
C PRO A 7 -14.59 26.33 -24.79
N LYS A 8 -15.60 26.62 -23.97
CA LYS A 8 -15.59 26.40 -22.51
C LYS A 8 -15.02 25.01 -22.20
N PRO A 9 -14.11 24.87 -21.22
CA PRO A 9 -13.60 23.57 -20.84
C PRO A 9 -14.76 22.66 -20.44
N THR A 10 -14.81 21.48 -21.05
CA THR A 10 -15.81 20.47 -20.71
C THR A 10 -15.34 19.82 -19.42
N HIS A 11 -16.15 19.92 -18.37
CA HIS A 11 -15.87 19.25 -17.09
C HIS A 11 -16.21 17.77 -17.19
N LEU A 12 -15.30 16.92 -16.72
CA LEU A 12 -15.47 15.47 -16.67
C LEU A 12 -15.37 15.00 -15.22
N SER A 13 -16.36 14.25 -14.75
CA SER A 13 -16.25 13.56 -13.46
C SER A 13 -15.41 12.29 -13.65
N LEU A 14 -14.31 12.19 -12.93
CA LEU A 14 -13.40 11.02 -13.00
C LEU A 14 -13.87 9.85 -12.14
N ASP A 15 -14.86 10.04 -11.27
CA ASP A 15 -15.36 8.98 -10.38
C ASP A 15 -15.98 7.81 -11.16
N GLU A 16 -16.46 8.06 -12.38
CA GLU A 16 -17.09 7.05 -13.25
C GLU A 16 -16.12 6.46 -14.28
N LEU A 17 -14.95 7.08 -14.49
CA LEU A 17 -13.98 6.67 -15.52
C LEU A 17 -12.79 5.97 -14.86
N ARG A 18 -12.72 4.66 -15.02
CA ARG A 18 -11.49 3.91 -14.75
C ARG A 18 -10.47 4.26 -15.82
N ALA A 19 -9.47 5.06 -15.45
CA ALA A 19 -8.33 5.33 -16.32
C ALA A 19 -7.59 4.02 -16.58
N ASP A 20 -7.34 3.72 -17.87
CA ASP A 20 -6.49 2.61 -18.27
C ASP A 20 -5.05 2.86 -17.75
N PRO A 21 -4.48 2.01 -16.89
CA PRO A 21 -3.14 2.20 -16.35
C PRO A 21 -2.07 2.33 -17.43
N ASN A 22 -2.21 1.65 -18.58
CA ASN A 22 -1.24 1.73 -19.67
C ASN A 22 -1.25 3.11 -20.32
N LEU A 23 -2.44 3.67 -20.48
CA LEU A 23 -2.62 5.00 -21.03
C LEU A 23 -2.14 6.07 -20.03
N ALA A 24 -2.50 5.92 -18.77
CA ALA A 24 -2.06 6.82 -17.71
C ALA A 24 -0.52 6.90 -17.66
N ARG A 25 0.16 5.76 -17.78
CA ARG A 25 1.63 5.62 -17.81
C ARG A 25 2.32 6.24 -19.03
N LEU A 26 1.57 6.80 -19.99
CA LEU A 26 2.17 7.58 -21.09
C LEU A 26 2.83 8.87 -20.60
N LEU A 27 2.39 9.42 -19.46
CA LEU A 27 3.11 10.51 -18.80
C LEU A 27 4.09 9.95 -17.75
N PRO A 28 5.33 10.46 -17.67
CA PRO A 28 6.19 10.21 -16.54
C PRO A 28 5.52 10.68 -15.23
N PRO A 29 5.69 9.96 -14.11
CA PRO A 29 5.08 10.32 -12.83
C PRO A 29 5.39 11.76 -12.42
N GLU A 30 6.61 12.24 -12.69
CA GLU A 30 7.06 13.59 -12.33
C GLU A 30 6.23 14.65 -13.05
N VAL A 31 5.90 14.42 -14.32
CA VAL A 31 5.08 15.31 -15.15
C VAL A 31 3.62 15.22 -14.71
N ALA A 32 3.12 14.00 -14.50
CA ALA A 32 1.74 13.74 -14.12
C ALA A 32 1.38 14.38 -12.77
N TYR A 33 2.23 14.21 -11.74
CA TYR A 33 2.02 14.81 -10.42
C TYR A 33 2.27 16.32 -10.39
N ARG A 34 3.31 16.81 -11.08
CA ARG A 34 3.61 18.25 -11.08
C ARG A 34 2.49 19.08 -11.68
N PHE A 35 1.86 18.58 -12.75
CA PHE A 35 0.85 19.30 -13.50
C PHE A 35 -0.57 18.79 -13.26
N HIS A 36 -0.76 17.88 -12.30
CA HIS A 36 -2.03 17.23 -12.02
C HIS A 36 -2.72 16.77 -13.32
N ALA A 37 -2.01 15.97 -14.10
CA ALA A 37 -2.39 15.59 -15.45
C ALA A 37 -2.45 14.07 -15.61
N LEU A 38 -3.56 13.55 -16.13
CA LEU A 38 -3.78 12.12 -16.29
C LEU A 38 -4.35 11.82 -17.69
N PRO A 39 -3.64 11.04 -18.53
CA PRO A 39 -4.21 10.49 -19.75
C PRO A 39 -5.37 9.54 -19.43
N ILE A 40 -6.52 9.74 -20.09
CA ILE A 40 -7.75 9.00 -19.79
C ILE A 40 -8.39 8.30 -21.00
N ALA A 41 -8.11 8.75 -22.23
CA ALA A 41 -8.54 8.06 -23.45
C ALA A 41 -7.58 8.29 -24.61
N GLU A 42 -7.57 7.39 -25.58
CA GLU A 42 -6.96 7.59 -26.90
C GLU A 42 -8.01 7.38 -27.99
N GLN A 43 -8.13 8.34 -28.91
CA GLN A 43 -9.03 8.22 -30.06
C GLN A 43 -8.37 8.80 -31.31
N GLY A 44 -8.18 7.96 -32.34
CA GLY A 44 -7.63 8.38 -33.62
C GLY A 44 -6.21 8.95 -33.53
N GLY A 45 -5.38 8.40 -32.64
CA GLY A 45 -4.01 8.87 -32.39
C GLY A 45 -3.92 10.19 -31.62
N ARG A 46 -5.04 10.66 -31.05
CA ARG A 46 -5.07 11.78 -30.11
C ARG A 46 -5.34 11.28 -28.70
N ILE A 47 -4.54 11.74 -27.76
CA ILE A 47 -4.67 11.39 -26.35
C ILE A 47 -5.48 12.48 -25.66
N THR A 48 -6.51 12.07 -24.94
CA THR A 48 -7.28 12.94 -24.05
C THR A 48 -6.64 12.93 -22.68
N VAL A 49 -6.27 14.11 -22.19
CA VAL A 49 -5.63 14.31 -20.89
C VAL A 49 -6.56 15.15 -20.02
N VAL A 50 -6.87 14.65 -18.83
CA VAL A 50 -7.55 15.47 -17.81
C VAL A 50 -6.50 16.25 -17.04
N MET A 51 -6.74 17.54 -16.81
CA MET A 51 -5.83 18.44 -16.10
C MET A 51 -6.59 19.27 -15.08
N ALA A 52 -5.95 19.59 -13.95
CA ALA A 52 -6.52 20.51 -12.97
C ALA A 52 -6.67 21.94 -13.55
N ASP A 53 -5.65 22.38 -14.28
CA ASP A 53 -5.62 23.68 -14.95
C ASP A 53 -5.27 23.52 -16.45
N PRO A 54 -6.28 23.51 -17.34
CA PRO A 54 -6.08 23.46 -18.79
C PRO A 54 -5.44 24.71 -19.40
N GLU A 55 -5.38 25.83 -18.68
CA GLU A 55 -4.84 27.11 -19.19
C GLU A 55 -3.33 27.28 -18.87
N ASP A 56 -2.73 26.31 -18.17
CA ASP A 56 -1.29 26.28 -17.87
C ASP A 56 -0.47 25.91 -19.13
N ASP A 57 0.04 26.95 -19.81
CA ASP A 57 0.88 26.81 -21.00
C ASP A 57 2.18 26.00 -20.75
N GLU A 58 2.75 26.05 -19.53
CA GLU A 58 3.93 25.26 -19.17
C GLU A 58 3.58 23.78 -19.12
N ALA A 59 2.46 23.45 -18.46
CA ALA A 59 1.95 22.10 -18.37
C ALA A 59 1.63 21.52 -19.77
N LEU A 60 0.94 22.28 -20.60
CA LEU A 60 0.60 21.87 -21.97
C LEU A 60 1.85 21.61 -22.82
N SER A 61 2.87 22.46 -22.71
CA SER A 61 4.13 22.28 -23.43
C SER A 61 4.85 21.01 -22.99
N ALA A 62 4.95 20.77 -21.68
CA ALA A 62 5.59 19.58 -21.13
C ALA A 62 4.85 18.29 -21.55
N ILE A 63 3.52 18.26 -21.43
CA ILE A 63 2.69 17.11 -21.80
C ILE A 63 2.78 16.84 -23.31
N THR A 64 2.70 17.86 -24.15
CA THR A 64 2.83 17.72 -25.62
C THR A 64 4.19 17.15 -26.01
N SER A 65 5.27 17.60 -25.35
CA SER A 65 6.62 17.09 -25.61
C SER A 65 6.76 15.60 -25.27
N VAL A 66 6.06 15.13 -24.23
CA VAL A 66 6.09 13.72 -23.80
C VAL A 66 5.25 12.86 -24.74
N LEU A 67 4.03 13.32 -25.07
CA LEU A 67 3.06 12.54 -25.85
C LEU A 67 3.34 12.56 -27.36
N GLY A 68 4.22 13.44 -27.84
CA GLY A 68 4.59 13.53 -29.25
C GLY A 68 3.51 14.14 -30.16
N GLY A 69 2.47 14.75 -29.58
CA GLY A 69 1.37 15.39 -30.29
C GLY A 69 0.51 16.25 -29.37
N GLU A 70 -0.30 17.15 -29.94
CA GLU A 70 -1.19 18.02 -29.17
C GLU A 70 -2.31 17.17 -28.51
N PRO A 71 -2.40 17.15 -27.16
CA PRO A 71 -3.43 16.42 -26.46
C PRO A 71 -4.79 17.13 -26.54
N CYS A 72 -5.87 16.37 -26.43
CA CYS A 72 -7.20 16.91 -26.15
C CYS A 72 -7.33 17.11 -24.63
N VAL A 73 -7.40 18.36 -24.18
CA VAL A 73 -7.37 18.65 -22.74
C VAL A 73 -8.78 18.88 -22.21
N VAL A 74 -9.08 18.27 -21.06
CA VAL A 74 -10.33 18.45 -20.33
C VAL A 74 -10.05 18.81 -18.88
N GLN A 75 -10.91 19.62 -18.27
CA GLN A 75 -10.71 20.05 -16.90
C GLN A 75 -11.26 19.02 -15.91
N GLY A 76 -10.44 18.66 -14.92
CA GLY A 76 -10.81 17.79 -13.80
C GLY A 76 -10.51 18.41 -12.44
N ASP A 77 -11.02 17.79 -11.39
CA ASP A 77 -10.67 18.17 -10.02
C ASP A 77 -9.28 17.64 -9.65
N ALA A 78 -8.41 18.50 -9.13
CA ALA A 78 -7.03 18.15 -8.79
C ALA A 78 -6.94 16.97 -7.80
N LYS A 79 -7.84 16.89 -6.81
CA LYS A 79 -7.81 15.81 -5.81
C LYS A 79 -8.20 14.48 -6.44
N THR A 80 -9.20 14.48 -7.31
CA THR A 80 -9.62 13.25 -8.02
C THR A 80 -8.55 12.78 -9.00
N ILE A 81 -7.84 13.72 -9.64
CA ILE A 81 -6.68 13.40 -10.48
C ILE A 81 -5.59 12.76 -9.63
N ASP A 82 -5.18 13.39 -8.53
CA ASP A 82 -4.12 12.88 -7.66
C ASP A 82 -4.44 11.51 -7.06
N ALA A 83 -5.70 11.27 -6.68
CA ALA A 83 -6.15 9.96 -6.23
C ALA A 83 -6.05 8.89 -7.34
N SER A 84 -6.26 9.30 -8.59
CA SER A 84 -6.13 8.42 -9.76
C SER A 84 -4.66 8.17 -10.12
N LEU A 85 -3.80 9.20 -10.07
CA LEU A 85 -2.36 9.06 -10.21
C LEU A 85 -1.80 8.10 -9.14
N ALA A 86 -2.22 8.28 -7.89
CA ALA A 86 -1.80 7.42 -6.78
C ALA A 86 -2.18 5.94 -6.99
N ARG A 87 -3.30 5.66 -7.66
CA ARG A 87 -3.68 4.28 -8.04
C ARG A 87 -2.78 3.73 -9.16
N VAL A 88 -2.51 4.53 -10.20
CA VAL A 88 -1.77 4.07 -11.39
C VAL A 88 -0.30 3.78 -11.09
N TRP A 89 0.38 4.68 -10.37
CA TRP A 89 1.81 4.54 -10.09
C TRP A 89 2.09 3.93 -8.71
N GLY A 90 1.11 3.87 -7.82
CA GLY A 90 1.40 3.90 -6.38
C GLY A 90 2.05 5.24 -6.02
N ARG A 91 2.05 5.67 -4.76
CA ARG A 91 2.93 6.79 -4.39
C ARG A 91 4.38 6.31 -4.57
N VAL A 92 5.01 6.64 -5.71
CA VAL A 92 6.45 6.50 -5.87
C VAL A 92 7.10 7.85 -5.59
N PRO A 93 7.50 8.15 -4.35
CA PRO A 93 8.60 9.08 -4.19
C PRO A 93 9.84 8.36 -4.73
N HIS A 94 10.35 8.85 -5.86
CA HIS A 94 11.63 8.47 -6.45
C HIS A 94 12.84 9.09 -5.73
N ASP A 95 12.63 9.70 -4.56
CA ASP A 95 13.71 10.13 -3.68
C ASP A 95 14.01 9.00 -2.68
N GLY A 96 15.28 8.58 -2.64
CA GLY A 96 15.76 7.39 -1.94
C GLY A 96 15.08 7.13 -0.60
N ILE A 97 14.54 5.91 -0.45
CA ILE A 97 13.85 5.45 0.76
C ILE A 97 14.77 5.70 1.96
N LYS A 98 14.24 6.31 3.02
CA LYS A 98 14.99 6.48 4.27
C LYS A 98 14.64 5.34 5.21
N LEU A 99 15.62 4.49 5.49
CA LEU A 99 15.52 3.37 6.43
C LEU A 99 16.17 3.77 7.76
N LEU A 100 15.37 3.84 8.82
CA LEU A 100 15.87 3.99 10.17
C LEU A 100 15.93 2.65 10.89
N VAL A 101 16.99 2.43 11.67
CA VAL A 101 17.18 1.20 12.44
C VAL A 101 17.25 1.53 13.93
N CYS A 102 16.33 0.96 14.71
CA CYS A 102 16.47 0.91 16.17
C CYS A 102 17.27 -0.34 16.53
N THR A 103 18.58 -0.19 16.72
CA THR A 103 19.44 -1.26 17.21
C THR A 103 19.42 -1.33 18.74
N PRO A 104 18.93 -2.42 19.35
CA PRO A 104 19.12 -2.62 20.78
C PRO A 104 20.60 -2.91 21.05
N GLY A 105 21.12 -2.47 22.20
CA GLY A 105 22.49 -2.82 22.60
C GLY A 105 22.66 -4.33 22.75
N GLY A 106 23.78 -4.89 22.24
CA GLY A 106 24.16 -6.29 22.47
C GLY A 106 24.47 -7.09 21.19
N PRO A 107 24.69 -8.41 21.30
CA PRO A 107 25.10 -9.27 20.17
C PRO A 107 24.03 -9.43 19.08
N ALA A 108 22.75 -9.18 19.40
CA ALA A 108 21.66 -9.15 18.43
C ALA A 108 21.74 -7.93 17.48
N ALA A 109 22.42 -6.83 17.90
CA ALA A 109 22.57 -5.62 17.10
C ALA A 109 23.23 -5.90 15.74
N ARG A 110 24.33 -6.67 15.73
CA ARG A 110 25.07 -6.99 14.51
C ARG A 110 24.24 -7.74 13.46
N LYS A 111 23.35 -8.64 13.90
CA LYS A 111 22.46 -9.37 12.98
C LYS A 111 21.41 -8.43 12.38
N LEU A 112 20.87 -7.54 13.20
CA LEU A 112 19.88 -6.55 12.76
C LEU A 112 20.52 -5.52 11.83
N GLU A 113 21.73 -5.05 12.12
CA GLU A 113 22.52 -4.14 11.25
C GLU A 113 22.81 -4.77 9.89
N ALA A 114 23.29 -6.02 9.86
CA ALA A 114 23.54 -6.72 8.61
C ALA A 114 22.26 -6.92 7.79
N TYR A 115 21.15 -7.22 8.47
CA TYR A 115 19.83 -7.31 7.83
C TYR A 115 19.36 -5.95 7.30
N ALA A 116 19.52 -4.88 8.07
CA ALA A 116 19.18 -3.52 7.67
C ALA A 116 19.99 -3.07 6.44
N GLN A 117 21.29 -3.38 6.42
CA GLN A 117 22.17 -3.05 5.30
C GLN A 117 21.74 -3.80 4.04
N SER A 118 21.47 -5.11 4.15
CA SER A 118 21.00 -5.92 3.01
C SER A 118 19.65 -5.44 2.48
N LEU A 119 18.74 -5.05 3.38
CA LEU A 119 17.45 -4.46 3.03
C LEU A 119 17.62 -3.08 2.38
N GLY A 120 18.56 -2.28 2.89
CA GLY A 120 18.90 -0.98 2.34
C GLY A 120 19.41 -1.07 0.90
N GLU A 121 20.30 -2.03 0.63
CA GLU A 121 20.78 -2.31 -0.73
C GLU A 121 19.65 -2.76 -1.66
N LEU A 122 18.77 -3.66 -1.19
CA LEU A 122 17.62 -4.13 -1.96
C LEU A 122 16.65 -3.00 -2.33
N LEU A 123 16.41 -2.09 -1.39
CA LEU A 123 15.48 -0.98 -1.54
C LEU A 123 16.13 0.29 -2.13
N ASN A 124 17.44 0.27 -2.40
CA ASN A 124 18.22 1.47 -2.70
C ASN A 124 17.95 2.60 -1.68
N ALA A 125 17.97 2.24 -0.39
CA ALA A 125 17.59 3.08 0.72
C ALA A 125 18.81 3.61 1.49
N GLU A 126 18.70 4.84 2.00
CA GLU A 126 19.67 5.40 2.95
C GLU A 126 19.41 4.81 4.34
N VAL A 127 20.35 4.00 4.84
CA VAL A 127 20.26 3.38 6.17
C VAL A 127 20.90 4.28 7.22
N LYS A 128 20.14 4.65 8.25
CA LYS A 128 20.64 5.43 9.40
C LYS A 128 20.24 4.78 10.72
N ASP A 129 21.11 4.92 11.72
CA ASP A 129 20.76 4.60 13.10
C ASP A 129 19.74 5.64 13.61
N ALA A 130 18.62 5.16 14.13
CA ALA A 130 17.57 5.98 14.69
C ALA A 130 17.93 6.57 16.07
N GLY A 131 18.97 6.06 16.73
CA GLY A 131 19.40 6.49 18.05
C GLY A 131 18.32 6.25 19.11
N CYS A 132 17.66 5.09 19.08
CA CYS A 132 16.57 4.71 19.98
C CYS A 132 17.04 4.43 21.43
N THR A 133 17.97 5.23 21.95
CA THR A 133 18.41 5.18 23.36
C THR A 133 17.23 5.57 24.26
N GLY A 134 16.60 4.58 24.90
CA GLY A 134 15.40 4.76 25.71
C GLY A 134 14.11 4.21 25.09
N GLY A 135 14.20 3.45 24.00
CA GLY A 135 13.08 2.72 23.40
C GLY A 135 12.28 3.51 22.36
N LEU A 136 11.41 2.79 21.65
CA LEU A 136 10.64 3.29 20.51
C LEU A 136 9.67 4.43 20.88
N GLU A 137 9.02 4.37 22.05
CA GLU A 137 8.13 5.45 22.51
C GLU A 137 8.87 6.79 22.70
N THR A 138 10.08 6.74 23.26
CA THR A 138 10.89 7.95 23.47
C THR A 138 11.29 8.57 22.14
N TRP A 139 11.57 7.73 21.14
CA TRP A 139 11.86 8.15 19.77
C TRP A 139 10.62 8.80 19.11
N ALA A 140 9.46 8.14 19.18
CA ALA A 140 8.21 8.62 18.60
C ALA A 140 7.78 9.97 19.19
N ARG A 141 7.91 10.16 20.52
CA ARG A 141 7.61 11.46 21.16
C ARG A 141 8.58 12.57 20.79
N ARG A 142 9.83 12.24 20.45
CA ARG A 142 10.86 13.21 20.06
C ARG A 142 10.65 13.71 18.63
N HIS A 143 10.10 12.89 17.75
CA HIS A 143 9.90 13.19 16.34
C HIS A 143 8.39 13.35 16.04
N ARG A 144 7.90 14.60 16.05
CA ARG A 144 6.49 14.91 15.71
C ARG A 144 6.10 14.60 14.27
N GLU A 145 7.08 14.58 13.36
CA GLU A 145 6.93 14.11 11.98
C GLU A 145 7.96 13.02 11.72
N PRO A 146 7.57 11.88 11.12
CA PRO A 146 8.50 10.79 10.93
C PRO A 146 9.54 11.16 9.87
N PRO A 147 10.83 11.19 10.19
CA PRO A 147 11.89 11.60 9.26
C PRO A 147 12.24 10.52 8.22
N CYS A 148 11.42 9.46 8.10
CA CYS A 148 11.74 8.25 7.37
C CYS A 148 10.51 7.54 6.79
N ASP A 149 10.77 6.69 5.80
CA ASP A 149 9.75 5.90 5.12
C ASP A 149 9.54 4.55 5.81
N LEU A 150 10.64 3.97 6.32
CA LEU A 150 10.67 2.66 6.95
C LEU A 150 11.48 2.69 8.25
N LEU A 151 10.89 2.17 9.34
CA LEU A 151 11.58 1.94 10.60
C LEU A 151 11.74 0.45 10.87
N LEU A 152 12.97 0.01 11.09
CA LEU A 152 13.34 -1.36 11.43
C LEU A 152 13.60 -1.48 12.94
N VAL A 153 12.93 -2.44 13.57
CA VAL A 153 13.01 -2.69 15.01
C VAL A 153 13.32 -4.16 15.28
N GLY A 154 14.24 -4.42 16.22
CA GLY A 154 14.66 -5.77 16.62
C GLY A 154 13.86 -6.38 17.78
N GLU A 155 14.25 -7.59 18.19
CA GLU A 155 13.58 -8.42 19.21
C GLU A 155 13.32 -7.69 20.55
N ALA A 156 14.29 -6.94 21.05
CA ALA A 156 14.21 -6.33 22.39
C ALA A 156 13.05 -5.32 22.53
N ASP A 157 12.64 -4.69 21.43
CA ASP A 157 11.59 -3.68 21.41
C ASP A 157 10.24 -4.27 20.96
N CYS A 158 10.19 -5.52 20.46
CA CYS A 158 8.97 -6.17 19.96
C CYS A 158 7.86 -6.24 21.02
N ALA A 159 8.23 -6.48 22.28
CA ALA A 159 7.29 -6.57 23.40
C ALA A 159 6.55 -5.24 23.68
N LEU A 160 7.17 -4.11 23.32
CA LEU A 160 6.59 -2.77 23.52
C LEU A 160 5.71 -2.34 22.33
N ILE A 161 5.97 -2.88 21.13
CA ILE A 161 5.22 -2.52 19.91
C ILE A 161 3.77 -2.99 19.98
N GLY A 162 3.50 -4.20 20.49
CA GLY A 162 2.15 -4.76 20.55
C GLY A 162 1.16 -3.85 21.31
N PRO A 163 1.43 -3.49 22.58
CA PRO A 163 0.62 -2.53 23.32
C PRO A 163 0.51 -1.17 22.62
N TRP A 164 1.61 -0.68 22.04
CA TRP A 164 1.62 0.61 21.36
C TRP A 164 0.74 0.65 20.10
N LEU A 165 0.72 -0.42 19.31
CA LEU A 165 -0.21 -0.58 18.18
C LEU A 165 -1.67 -0.61 18.65
N ALA A 166 -1.95 -1.33 19.74
CA ALA A 166 -3.30 -1.45 20.30
C ALA A 166 -3.84 -0.13 20.86
N THR A 167 -2.99 0.79 21.32
CA THR A 167 -3.43 2.10 21.82
C THR A 167 -3.78 3.10 20.70
N GLY A 168 -3.45 2.79 19.45
CA GLY A 168 -3.69 3.69 18.32
C GLY A 168 -2.73 4.89 18.24
N ALA A 169 -1.80 5.04 19.20
CA ALA A 169 -0.80 6.11 19.21
C ALA A 169 0.07 6.10 17.94
N TRP A 170 0.25 4.91 17.36
CA TRP A 170 1.04 4.69 16.16
C TRP A 170 0.52 5.45 14.91
N GLN A 171 -0.77 5.81 14.85
CA GLN A 171 -1.35 6.51 13.67
C GLN A 171 -0.81 7.93 13.49
N ARG A 172 -0.35 8.57 14.57
CA ARG A 172 0.09 9.98 14.55
C ARG A 172 1.59 10.16 14.70
N GLU A 173 2.31 9.14 15.18
CA GLU A 173 3.66 9.31 15.74
C GLU A 173 4.74 8.48 15.00
N VAL A 174 4.41 7.81 13.89
CA VAL A 174 5.26 6.73 13.31
C VAL A 174 5.37 6.83 11.78
N PRO A 175 6.51 6.40 11.19
CA PRO A 175 6.72 6.31 9.75
C PRO A 175 5.67 5.51 8.99
N PHE A 176 5.74 5.63 7.67
CA PHE A 176 4.80 5.01 6.74
C PHE A 176 4.79 3.47 6.81
N ALA A 177 5.94 2.88 7.15
CA ALA A 177 6.05 1.46 7.41
C ALA A 177 6.95 1.15 8.62
N LEU A 178 6.61 0.06 9.30
CA LEU A 178 7.31 -0.49 10.46
C LEU A 178 7.66 -1.94 10.18
N LEU A 179 8.95 -2.28 10.16
CA LEU A 179 9.45 -3.64 10.05
C LEU A 179 9.92 -4.12 11.42
N VAL A 180 9.24 -5.12 11.95
CA VAL A 180 9.59 -5.77 13.21
C VAL A 180 10.30 -7.08 12.89
N ALA A 181 11.59 -7.18 13.18
CA ALA A 181 12.44 -8.31 12.84
C ALA A 181 13.00 -8.99 14.10
N PRO A 182 12.19 -9.76 14.84
CA PRO A 182 12.65 -10.49 16.03
C PRO A 182 13.73 -11.51 15.67
N LYS A 183 13.57 -12.20 14.54
CA LYS A 183 14.60 -13.05 13.93
C LYS A 183 14.77 -12.65 12.46
N PRO A 184 15.72 -11.76 12.12
CA PRO A 184 15.93 -11.37 10.73
C PRO A 184 16.27 -12.58 9.86
N ARG A 185 15.62 -12.70 8.70
CA ARG A 185 15.79 -13.79 7.73
C ARG A 185 16.22 -13.21 6.40
N TRP A 186 17.33 -13.67 5.88
CA TRP A 186 17.88 -13.23 4.60
C TRP A 186 18.49 -14.42 3.86
N PRO A 187 18.36 -14.53 2.52
CA PRO A 187 17.64 -13.63 1.61
C PRO A 187 16.11 -13.72 1.74
N LEU A 188 15.39 -12.69 1.26
CA LEU A 188 13.94 -12.70 1.19
C LEU A 188 13.49 -13.53 -0.03
N ALA A 189 13.27 -14.83 0.14
CA ALA A 189 12.83 -15.71 -0.95
C ALA A 189 11.30 -15.83 -1.00
N ARG A 190 10.64 -15.82 0.16
CA ARG A 190 9.20 -16.09 0.29
C ARG A 190 8.52 -15.02 1.15
N ILE A 191 7.68 -14.20 0.52
CA ILE A 191 6.95 -13.11 1.17
C ILE A 191 5.48 -13.52 1.31
N LEU A 192 4.91 -13.38 2.50
CA LEU A 192 3.47 -13.56 2.74
C LEU A 192 2.80 -12.18 2.81
N LEU A 193 1.94 -11.85 1.85
CA LEU A 193 1.09 -10.67 1.88
C LEU A 193 -0.28 -11.04 2.46
N ILE A 194 -0.72 -10.35 3.51
CA ILE A 194 -2.04 -10.54 4.11
C ILE A 194 -2.96 -9.42 3.60
N VAL A 195 -4.07 -9.79 2.96
CA VAL A 195 -5.08 -8.88 2.41
C VAL A 195 -6.39 -9.07 3.16
N CYS A 196 -6.94 -7.98 3.67
CA CYS A 196 -8.17 -7.94 4.46
C CYS A 196 -9.37 -7.35 3.68
N GLY A 197 -9.14 -6.79 2.49
CA GLY A 197 -10.16 -6.19 1.62
C GLY A 197 -10.44 -4.72 1.93
N GLU A 198 -9.44 -4.02 2.47
CA GLU A 198 -9.50 -2.62 2.85
C GLU A 198 -8.51 -1.80 2.02
N GLU A 199 -8.77 -0.52 1.78
CA GLU A 199 -7.89 0.37 0.98
C GLU A 199 -6.44 0.42 1.52
N ALA A 200 -6.25 0.15 2.82
CA ALA A 200 -4.94 0.10 3.44
C ALA A 200 -4.06 -1.02 2.84
N ASP A 201 -4.65 -2.09 2.29
CA ASP A 201 -3.94 -3.22 1.71
C ASP A 201 -3.13 -2.83 0.47
N ALA A 202 -3.53 -1.78 -0.25
CA ALA A 202 -2.77 -1.23 -1.36
C ALA A 202 -1.37 -0.78 -0.93
N ALA A 203 -1.24 -0.18 0.26
CA ALA A 203 0.06 0.23 0.80
C ALA A 203 0.94 -0.99 1.13
N ALA A 204 0.35 -2.07 1.63
CA ALA A 204 1.08 -3.31 1.88
C ALA A 204 1.56 -3.95 0.57
N ALA A 205 0.71 -3.95 -0.46
CA ALA A 205 1.07 -4.43 -1.79
C ALA A 205 2.21 -3.59 -2.41
N ASP A 206 2.19 -2.26 -2.27
CA ASP A 206 3.27 -1.38 -2.74
C ASP A 206 4.63 -1.81 -2.18
N TRP A 207 4.68 -2.07 -0.88
CA TRP A 207 5.90 -2.54 -0.23
C TRP A 207 6.33 -3.92 -0.69
N VAL A 208 5.39 -4.85 -0.89
CA VAL A 208 5.69 -6.18 -1.45
C VAL A 208 6.29 -6.06 -2.84
N LEU A 209 5.76 -5.20 -3.70
CA LEU A 209 6.31 -4.98 -5.05
C LEU A 209 7.75 -4.44 -4.97
N ARG A 210 8.03 -3.49 -4.08
CA ARG A 210 9.39 -2.95 -3.88
C ARG A 210 10.38 -4.01 -3.40
N LEU A 211 9.94 -4.95 -2.57
CA LEU A 211 10.79 -5.99 -1.99
C LEU A 211 10.96 -7.20 -2.93
N ALA A 212 9.91 -7.59 -3.64
CA ALA A 212 9.91 -8.79 -4.48
C ALA A 212 10.59 -8.59 -5.83
N ARG A 213 10.48 -7.39 -6.44
CA ARG A 213 11.05 -7.11 -7.77
C ARG A 213 12.56 -7.33 -7.85
N PRO A 214 13.39 -6.80 -6.93
CA PRO A 214 14.84 -6.95 -7.05
C PRO A 214 15.32 -8.31 -6.52
N GLY A 215 14.54 -8.95 -5.63
CA GLY A 215 14.91 -10.20 -4.97
C GLY A 215 14.48 -11.48 -5.70
N ALA A 216 13.73 -11.37 -6.79
CA ALA A 216 13.06 -12.51 -7.45
C ALA A 216 12.25 -13.38 -6.46
N SER A 217 11.68 -12.74 -5.45
CA SER A 217 10.97 -13.41 -4.35
C SER A 217 9.62 -13.94 -4.84
N THR A 218 9.20 -15.07 -4.30
CA THR A 218 7.84 -15.57 -4.48
C THR A 218 6.90 -14.92 -3.47
N VAL A 219 5.72 -14.50 -3.92
CA VAL A 219 4.71 -13.83 -3.09
C VAL A 219 3.51 -14.73 -2.89
N ASN A 220 3.21 -15.08 -1.65
CA ASN A 220 1.97 -15.75 -1.28
C ASN A 220 0.99 -14.70 -0.75
N VAL A 221 -0.16 -14.56 -1.39
CA VAL A 221 -1.22 -13.65 -0.97
C VAL A 221 -2.23 -14.45 -0.15
N LEU A 222 -2.41 -14.12 1.13
CA LEU A 222 -3.43 -14.70 1.99
C LEU A 222 -4.60 -13.73 2.12
N ALA A 223 -5.72 -14.09 1.50
CA ALA A 223 -6.99 -13.37 1.67
C ALA A 223 -7.64 -13.77 2.99
N VAL A 224 -7.75 -12.81 3.92
CA VAL A 224 -8.37 -13.00 5.23
C VAL A 224 -9.83 -12.61 5.13
N VAL A 225 -10.70 -13.62 5.09
CA VAL A 225 -12.15 -13.40 5.06
C VAL A 225 -12.66 -13.10 6.48
N PRO A 226 -13.36 -11.97 6.71
CA PRO A 226 -13.95 -11.68 8.01
C PRO A 226 -15.05 -12.71 8.35
N PRO A 227 -15.29 -13.01 9.63
CA PRO A 227 -16.34 -13.94 10.03
C PRO A 227 -17.72 -13.48 9.54
N LEU A 228 -18.59 -14.43 9.15
CA LEU A 228 -19.97 -14.16 8.68
C LEU A 228 -20.81 -13.29 9.63
N ALA A 229 -20.49 -13.27 10.93
CA ALA A 229 -21.16 -12.40 11.90
C ALA A 229 -20.84 -10.91 11.67
N ALA A 230 -19.60 -10.56 11.35
CA ALA A 230 -19.18 -9.18 11.06
C ALA A 230 -19.80 -8.66 9.75
N LEU A 231 -20.01 -9.55 8.77
CA LEU A 231 -20.71 -9.23 7.52
C LEU A 231 -22.20 -8.91 7.73
N HIS A 232 -22.82 -9.38 8.82
CA HIS A 232 -24.21 -9.04 9.14
C HIS A 232 -24.37 -7.66 9.77
N GLU A 233 -23.35 -7.12 10.44
CA GLU A 233 -23.42 -5.76 10.99
C GLU A 233 -23.26 -4.68 9.90
N GLN A 234 -22.39 -4.91 8.90
CA GLN A 234 -22.32 -4.07 7.69
C GLN A 234 -23.64 -4.08 6.88
N ARG A 235 -24.45 -5.14 7.04
CA ARG A 235 -25.76 -5.30 6.39
C ARG A 235 -26.84 -4.38 6.96
N HIS A 236 -26.68 -3.83 8.17
CA HIS A 236 -27.67 -2.89 8.73
C HIS A 236 -27.59 -1.48 8.11
N ALA A 237 -26.51 -1.15 7.41
CA ALA A 237 -26.38 0.09 6.66
C ALA A 237 -26.86 -0.01 5.19
N ALA A 238 -27.07 -1.22 4.67
CA ALA A 238 -27.50 -1.45 3.29
C ALA A 238 -29.01 -1.80 3.22
N LEU A 239 -29.74 -1.12 2.33
CA LEU A 239 -31.19 -1.24 2.13
C LEU A 239 -31.68 -2.71 2.03
N PRO A 240 -32.84 -3.04 2.63
CA PRO A 240 -33.36 -4.40 2.64
C PRO A 240 -33.97 -4.76 1.27
N GLY A 241 -33.28 -5.58 0.48
CA GLY A 241 -33.86 -6.07 -0.77
C GLY A 241 -33.18 -7.24 -1.48
N HIS A 242 -31.84 -7.34 -1.47
CA HIS A 242 -31.17 -8.18 -2.50
C HIS A 242 -30.09 -9.18 -2.04
N ALA A 243 -29.91 -9.44 -0.75
CA ALA A 243 -28.73 -10.18 -0.26
C ALA A 243 -29.00 -11.55 0.41
N ARG A 244 -30.00 -12.34 -0.02
CA ARG A 244 -30.22 -13.68 0.58
C ARG A 244 -29.52 -14.84 -0.12
N ASP A 245 -28.96 -14.69 -1.32
CA ASP A 245 -28.48 -15.83 -2.12
C ASP A 245 -26.99 -15.86 -2.48
N ARG A 246 -26.14 -14.99 -1.92
CA ARG A 246 -24.70 -14.95 -2.25
C ARG A 246 -23.80 -15.28 -1.06
N GLN A 247 -24.12 -16.37 -0.34
CA GLN A 247 -23.29 -16.86 0.77
C GLN A 247 -22.33 -17.94 0.26
N GLY A 248 -21.17 -17.53 -0.23
CA GLY A 248 -20.11 -18.46 -0.64
C GLY A 248 -18.83 -17.76 -1.05
N LEU A 249 -17.72 -18.49 -1.05
CA LEU A 249 -16.41 -18.03 -1.54
C LEU A 249 -16.50 -17.32 -2.92
N PRO A 250 -17.30 -17.80 -3.90
CA PRO A 250 -17.44 -17.11 -5.19
C PRO A 250 -18.05 -15.71 -5.09
N ALA A 251 -18.93 -15.47 -4.12
CA ALA A 251 -19.51 -14.15 -3.89
C ALA A 251 -18.51 -13.17 -3.26
N LEU A 252 -17.65 -13.66 -2.37
CA LEU A 252 -16.57 -12.87 -1.74
C LEU A 252 -15.43 -12.55 -2.70
N LEU A 253 -15.28 -13.34 -3.76
CA LEU A 253 -14.33 -13.11 -4.84
C LEU A 253 -14.94 -12.37 -6.03
N SER A 254 -16.22 -12.02 -5.97
CA SER A 254 -16.82 -11.18 -7.00
C SER A 254 -16.21 -9.78 -6.91
N ALA A 255 -15.96 -9.16 -8.06
CA ALA A 255 -15.44 -7.79 -8.18
C ALA A 255 -16.35 -6.74 -7.50
N ASP A 256 -17.59 -7.12 -7.19
CA ASP A 256 -18.58 -6.29 -6.52
C ASP A 256 -18.35 -6.17 -5.00
N THR A 257 -17.31 -6.81 -4.45
CA THR A 257 -16.94 -6.74 -3.02
C THR A 257 -15.58 -6.09 -2.85
N SER A 258 -15.36 -5.34 -1.77
CA SER A 258 -14.07 -4.69 -1.49
C SER A 258 -12.91 -5.69 -1.45
N LEU A 259 -13.10 -6.85 -0.82
CA LEU A 259 -12.09 -7.92 -0.80
C LEU A 259 -11.82 -8.47 -2.20
N GLY A 260 -12.86 -8.75 -3.00
CA GLY A 260 -12.69 -9.20 -4.38
C GLY A 260 -11.96 -8.17 -5.25
N HIS A 261 -12.30 -6.89 -5.09
CA HIS A 261 -11.65 -5.77 -5.78
C HIS A 261 -10.17 -5.68 -5.42
N GLU A 262 -9.83 -5.62 -4.12
CA GLU A 262 -8.44 -5.54 -3.66
C GLU A 262 -7.62 -6.76 -4.08
N LEU A 263 -8.19 -7.96 -4.04
CA LEU A 263 -7.48 -9.16 -4.49
C LEU A 263 -7.21 -9.16 -6.00
N GLN A 264 -8.15 -8.67 -6.81
CA GLN A 264 -7.96 -8.52 -8.25
C GLN A 264 -6.89 -7.47 -8.55
N GLU A 265 -6.93 -6.34 -7.87
CA GLU A 265 -5.94 -5.27 -8.01
C GLU A 265 -4.54 -5.77 -7.62
N VAL A 266 -4.40 -6.41 -6.46
CA VAL A 266 -3.12 -6.98 -6.02
C VAL A 266 -2.61 -8.05 -7.00
N ALA A 267 -3.49 -8.94 -7.47
CA ALA A 267 -3.10 -9.97 -8.43
C ALA A 267 -2.63 -9.36 -9.75
N HIS A 268 -3.38 -8.39 -10.28
CA HIS A 268 -3.02 -7.68 -11.51
C HIS A 268 -1.66 -6.99 -11.39
N ARG A 269 -1.42 -6.28 -10.28
CA ARG A 269 -0.15 -5.58 -10.03
C ARG A 269 1.04 -6.53 -9.88
N LEU A 270 0.84 -7.72 -9.31
CA LEU A 270 1.90 -8.74 -9.22
C LEU A 270 2.21 -9.33 -10.60
N GLU A 271 1.18 -9.58 -11.41
CA GLU A 271 1.29 -10.11 -12.77
C GLU A 271 1.97 -9.11 -13.73
N GLU A 272 1.56 -7.83 -13.70
CA GLU A 272 2.18 -6.74 -14.49
C GLU A 272 3.69 -6.62 -14.26
N GLN A 273 4.16 -7.06 -13.10
CA GLN A 273 5.55 -6.96 -12.67
C GLN A 273 6.29 -8.29 -12.76
N GLU A 274 5.68 -9.30 -13.39
CA GLU A 274 6.22 -10.65 -13.59
C GLU A 274 6.63 -11.34 -12.28
N ILE A 275 6.01 -10.97 -11.16
CA ILE A 275 6.31 -11.54 -9.85
C ILE A 275 5.56 -12.87 -9.71
N ARG A 276 6.28 -13.93 -9.34
CA ARG A 276 5.68 -15.24 -9.08
C ARG A 276 4.81 -15.17 -7.83
N SER A 277 3.49 -15.15 -8.04
CA SER A 277 2.51 -15.08 -6.94
C SER A 277 1.59 -16.29 -6.85
N SER A 278 1.15 -16.63 -5.64
CA SER A 278 0.05 -17.58 -5.42
C SER A 278 -1.00 -17.00 -4.47
N LEU A 279 -2.28 -17.18 -4.78
CA LEU A 279 -3.40 -16.76 -3.93
C LEU A 279 -3.86 -17.91 -3.04
N ARG A 280 -3.95 -17.66 -1.74
CA ARG A 280 -4.43 -18.58 -0.71
C ARG A 280 -5.66 -17.98 -0.04
N MET A 281 -6.68 -18.82 0.10
CA MET A 281 -7.88 -18.51 0.88
C MET A 281 -8.06 -19.59 1.93
N ARG A 282 -8.43 -19.17 3.14
CA ARG A 282 -8.74 -20.07 4.25
C ARG A 282 -10.09 -19.68 4.85
N GLN A 283 -10.72 -20.64 5.50
CA GLN A 283 -11.94 -20.41 6.28
C GLN A 283 -11.60 -20.44 7.77
N GLY A 284 -12.34 -19.69 8.58
CA GLY A 284 -12.19 -19.64 10.03
C GLY A 284 -11.82 -18.24 10.54
N PRO A 285 -11.55 -18.09 11.84
CA PRO A 285 -11.13 -16.80 12.40
C PRO A 285 -9.83 -16.29 11.76
N PRO A 286 -9.69 -14.97 11.49
CA PRO A 286 -8.50 -14.37 10.89
C PRO A 286 -7.16 -14.84 11.47
N GLU A 287 -7.02 -14.83 12.80
CA GLU A 287 -5.80 -15.29 13.48
C GLU A 287 -5.46 -16.74 13.16
N TRP A 288 -6.47 -17.61 13.10
CA TRP A 288 -6.28 -19.02 12.81
C TRP A 288 -5.84 -19.25 11.36
N GLN A 289 -6.43 -18.48 10.42
CA GLN A 289 -6.03 -18.53 9.02
C GLN A 289 -4.54 -18.19 8.86
N ILE A 290 -4.08 -17.10 9.48
CA ILE A 290 -2.68 -16.67 9.38
C ILE A 290 -1.76 -17.65 10.08
N ARG A 291 -2.09 -18.10 11.30
CA ARG A 291 -1.27 -19.09 12.03
C ARG A 291 -1.12 -20.38 11.25
N ARG A 292 -2.18 -20.86 10.61
CA ARG A 292 -2.14 -22.08 9.81
C ARG A 292 -1.24 -21.92 8.60
N GLU A 293 -1.28 -20.77 7.93
CA GLU A 293 -0.41 -20.50 6.78
C GLU A 293 1.06 -20.40 7.20
N LEU A 294 1.33 -19.71 8.33
CA LEU A 294 2.68 -19.59 8.89
C LEU A 294 3.24 -20.91 9.42
N ALA A 295 2.39 -21.84 9.87
CA ALA A 295 2.80 -23.19 10.24
C ALA A 295 3.06 -24.10 9.02
N GLY A 296 2.44 -23.81 7.88
CA GLY A 296 2.46 -24.67 6.70
C GLY A 296 3.64 -24.43 5.75
N GLU A 297 4.04 -23.17 5.56
CA GLU A 297 5.17 -22.80 4.68
C GLU A 297 6.19 -21.92 5.43
N GLU A 298 7.47 -22.06 5.07
CA GLU A 298 8.53 -21.16 5.54
C GLU A 298 8.52 -19.87 4.73
N HIS A 299 7.90 -18.83 5.28
CA HIS A 299 7.97 -17.47 4.76
C HIS A 299 9.08 -16.72 5.51
N ASP A 300 9.80 -15.85 4.79
CA ASP A 300 10.90 -15.06 5.32
C ASP A 300 10.41 -13.71 5.86
N LEU A 301 9.32 -13.21 5.30
CA LEU A 301 8.70 -11.94 5.64
C LEU A 301 7.18 -12.06 5.56
N VAL A 302 6.50 -11.48 6.55
CA VAL A 302 5.06 -11.25 6.54
C VAL A 302 4.80 -9.77 6.32
N VAL A 303 3.90 -9.41 5.42
CA VAL A 303 3.52 -8.03 5.13
C VAL A 303 2.02 -7.89 5.31
N MET A 304 1.59 -6.87 6.05
CA MET A 304 0.18 -6.56 6.20
C MET A 304 -0.03 -5.06 6.38
N ALA A 305 -1.21 -4.59 5.96
CA ALA A 305 -1.65 -3.25 6.27
C ALA A 305 -2.26 -3.20 7.66
N LEU A 306 -2.04 -2.07 8.34
CA LEU A 306 -2.72 -1.82 9.60
C LEU A 306 -4.10 -1.22 9.31
N GLN A 307 -5.11 -1.92 9.79
CA GLN A 307 -6.49 -1.59 9.51
C GLN A 307 -6.96 -0.45 10.42
N PRO A 308 -7.60 0.61 9.89
CA PRO A 308 -8.16 1.67 10.70
C PRO A 308 -9.25 1.09 11.60
N GLY A 309 -9.02 1.09 12.92
CA GLY A 309 -9.94 0.53 13.89
C GLY A 309 -11.28 1.26 13.89
N LYS A 310 -12.30 0.69 13.23
CA LYS A 310 -13.70 0.98 13.53
C LYS A 310 -14.16 -0.07 14.54
N ASP A 311 -14.28 0.37 15.79
CA ASP A 311 -14.77 -0.32 16.98
C ASP A 311 -14.00 -1.53 17.56
N LEU A 312 -13.66 -1.36 18.85
CA LEU A 312 -12.76 -2.14 19.71
C LEU A 312 -13.35 -3.45 20.27
N GLN A 313 -14.29 -4.09 19.57
CA GLN A 313 -14.81 -5.39 20.00
C GLN A 313 -14.63 -6.45 18.90
N GLY A 314 -13.43 -7.03 18.85
CA GLY A 314 -13.16 -8.26 18.09
C GLY A 314 -12.87 -8.10 16.59
N GLY A 315 -12.58 -6.89 16.12
CA GLY A 315 -12.25 -6.59 14.72
C GLY A 315 -10.80 -6.87 14.31
N LEU A 316 -10.55 -6.84 13.00
CA LEU A 316 -9.23 -6.98 12.33
C LEU A 316 -8.15 -5.98 12.82
N GLY A 317 -8.52 -4.93 13.56
CA GLY A 317 -7.61 -3.92 14.09
C GLY A 317 -6.56 -4.43 15.07
N ASP A 318 -6.85 -5.48 15.86
CA ASP A 318 -5.85 -6.10 16.77
C ASP A 318 -5.01 -7.19 16.07
N LEU A 319 -5.23 -7.46 14.78
CA LEU A 319 -4.58 -8.57 14.09
C LEU A 319 -3.07 -8.37 13.94
N ALA A 320 -2.62 -7.13 13.71
CA ALA A 320 -1.20 -6.81 13.63
C ALA A 320 -0.50 -6.97 14.99
N ALA A 321 -1.11 -6.45 16.06
CA ALA A 321 -0.58 -6.62 17.41
C ALA A 321 -0.60 -8.09 17.84
N ALA A 322 -1.66 -8.83 17.51
CA ALA A 322 -1.71 -10.28 17.71
C ALA A 322 -0.56 -10.96 16.96
N LEU A 323 -0.40 -10.72 15.66
CA LEU A 323 0.66 -11.29 14.82
C LEU A 323 2.04 -11.10 15.45
N LEU A 324 2.37 -9.89 15.90
CA LEU A 324 3.65 -9.61 16.55
C LEU A 324 3.87 -10.37 17.87
N ARG A 325 2.80 -10.72 18.61
CA ARG A 325 2.92 -11.47 19.88
C ARG A 325 3.33 -12.93 19.67
N TRP A 326 2.95 -13.54 18.55
CA TRP A 326 3.13 -14.99 18.35
C TRP A 326 3.96 -15.37 17.11
N SER A 327 4.24 -14.42 16.21
CA SER A 327 5.13 -14.65 15.07
C SER A 327 6.59 -14.40 15.45
N ASP A 328 7.46 -15.33 15.10
CA ASP A 328 8.91 -15.13 15.19
C ASP A 328 9.53 -14.64 13.88
N ARG A 329 8.69 -14.32 12.89
CA ARG A 329 9.10 -13.90 11.56
C ARG A 329 9.14 -12.39 11.44
N PRO A 330 10.06 -11.83 10.63
CA PRO A 330 10.01 -10.45 10.21
C PRO A 330 8.61 -10.09 9.72
N THR A 331 8.05 -9.01 10.28
CA THR A 331 6.69 -8.56 9.98
C THR A 331 6.72 -7.08 9.63
N LEU A 332 6.36 -6.76 8.38
CA LEU A 332 6.19 -5.41 7.88
C LEU A 332 4.74 -4.98 8.03
N ILE A 333 4.54 -3.88 8.74
CA ILE A 333 3.24 -3.26 8.98
C ILE A 333 3.22 -1.90 8.29
N THR A 334 2.26 -1.68 7.41
CA THR A 334 2.14 -0.45 6.62
C THR A 334 0.93 0.35 7.06
N ARG A 335 1.03 1.69 7.09
CA ARG A 335 -0.14 2.54 7.32
C ARG A 335 -0.83 2.90 6.01
N PRO A 336 -2.16 3.06 6.01
CA PRO A 336 -2.81 3.74 4.91
C PRO A 336 -2.29 5.18 4.82
N VAL A 337 -2.14 5.66 3.60
CA VAL A 337 -1.92 7.07 3.36
C VAL A 337 -3.24 7.77 3.68
N SER A 338 -3.33 8.45 4.82
CA SER A 338 -4.49 9.32 5.08
C SER A 338 -4.51 10.43 4.02
N LEU A 339 -5.59 10.47 3.23
CA LEU A 339 -5.99 11.60 2.39
C LEU A 339 -6.36 12.81 3.27
#